data_AF-A0A9D2KAP7-F1
#
_entry.id   AF-A0A9D2KAP7-F1
#
_cell.length_a   1.000
_cell.length_b   1.000
_cell.length_c   1.000
_cell.angle_alpha   90.00
_cell.angle_beta   90.00
_cell.angle_gamma   90.00
#
_symmetry.space_group_name_H-M   'P 1'
#
loop_
_entity.id
_entity.type
_entity.pdbx_description
1 polymer ?
#
loop_
_entity_poly.entity_id
_entity_poly.type
_entity_poly.pdbx_seq_one_letter_code
_entity_poly.pdbx_strand_id
1 'polypeptide(L)' 'MAEYLAADKKQEIFAKYGKSNTDTGSAESQIALFSYRIAHLT' A
#
# COMPACT_ATOMS: atom_id res chain seq x y z
N MET A 1 -14.65 1.52 -14.17
CA MET A 1 -14.35 1.17 -12.77
C MET A 1 -12.84 1.12 -12.66
N ALA A 2 -12.20 2.02 -11.91
CA ALA A 2 -10.76 1.92 -11.68
C ALA A 2 -10.50 0.69 -10.79
N GLU A 3 -9.53 -0.13 -11.16
CA GLU A 3 -9.18 -1.35 -10.42
C GLU A 3 -8.74 -0.99 -8.98
N TYR A 4 -9.48 -1.46 -7.99
CA TYR A 4 -9.14 -1.22 -6.59
C TYR A 4 -7.81 -1.88 -6.25
N LEU A 5 -6.89 -1.06 -5.73
CA LEU A 5 -5.58 -1.50 -5.26
C LEU A 5 -4.77 -2.21 -6.36
N ALA A 6 -4.64 -1.54 -7.51
CA ALA A 6 -3.78 -1.94 -8.61
C ALA A 6 -2.34 -2.25 -8.15
N ALA A 7 -1.65 -3.12 -8.90
CA ALA A 7 -0.29 -3.56 -8.58
C ALA A 7 0.69 -2.38 -8.43
N ASP A 8 0.61 -1.39 -9.33
CA ASP A 8 1.44 -0.19 -9.30
C ASP A 8 1.24 0.61 -8.01
N LYS A 9 -0.01 0.70 -7.52
CA LYS A 9 -0.31 1.44 -6.29
C LYS A 9 0.25 0.73 -5.06
N LYS A 10 0.22 -0.60 -5.03
CA LYS A 10 0.87 -1.39 -3.97
C LYS A 10 2.38 -1.19 -3.98
N GLN A 11 3.00 -1.23 -5.17
CA GLN A 11 4.43 -1.00 -5.33
C GLN A 11 4.83 0.41 -4.87
N GLU A 12 4.04 1.43 -5.19
CA GLU A 12 4.26 2.80 -4.71
C GLU A 12 4.20 2.89 -3.18
N ILE A 13 3.21 2.26 -2.55
CA ILE A 13 3.07 2.23 -1.08
C ILE A 13 4.27 1.56 -0.43
N PHE A 14 4.69 0.39 -0.93
CA PHE A 14 5.82 -0.35 -0.36
C PHE A 14 7.17 0.32 -0.62
N ALA A 15 7.36 0.96 -1.78
CA ALA A 15 8.56 1.75 -2.04
C ALA A 15 8.66 2.98 -1.12
N LYS A 16 7.52 3.58 -0.74
CA LYS A 16 7.47 4.80 0.07
C LYS A 16 7.55 4.54 1.58
N TYR A 17 6.95 3.47 2.06
CA TYR A 17 6.79 3.17 3.50
C TYR A 17 7.46 1.87 3.95
N GLY A 18 7.96 1.05 3.02
CA GLY A 18 8.81 -0.10 3.31
C GLY A 18 10.29 0.26 3.27
N LYS A 19 11.15 -0.64 3.74
CA LYS A 19 12.62 -0.49 3.62
C LYS A 19 13.11 -0.71 2.18
N SER A 20 12.31 -1.41 1.38
CA SER A 20 12.51 -1.60 -0.06
C SER A 20 11.17 -1.96 -0.71
N ASN A 21 11.14 -1.99 -2.04
CA ASN A 21 9.95 -2.35 -2.82
C ASN A 21 9.49 -3.81 -2.61
N THR A 22 10.34 -4.63 -1.98
CA THR A 22 10.05 -6.02 -1.61
C THR A 22 9.75 -6.17 -0.12
N ASP A 23 9.93 -5.12 0.67
CA ASP A 23 9.54 -5.09 2.09
C ASP A 23 8.03 -4.83 2.19
N THR A 24 7.28 -5.93 2.08
CA THR A 24 5.83 -5.91 2.22
C THR A 24 5.40 -6.22 3.66
N GLY A 25 6.33 -6.34 4.60
CA GLY A 25 6.06 -6.85 5.96
C GLY A 25 6.26 -5.83 7.07
N SER A 26 6.90 -4.69 6.80
CA SER A 26 7.10 -3.65 7.81
C SER A 26 5.78 -3.10 8.36
N ALA A 27 5.80 -2.67 9.62
CA ALA A 27 4.63 -2.12 10.27
C ALA A 27 4.12 -0.88 9.53
N GLU A 28 5.02 0.00 9.11
CA GLU A 28 4.73 1.25 8.42
C GLU A 28 4.11 1.02 7.03
N SER A 29 4.65 0.06 6.28
CA SER A 29 4.12 -0.29 4.96
C SER A 29 2.72 -0.90 5.04
N GLN A 30 2.48 -1.74 6.05
CA GLN A 30 1.16 -2.32 6.32
C GLN A 30 0.14 -1.29 6.81
N ILE A 31 0.55 -0.37 7.70
CA ILE A 31 -0.30 0.75 8.13
C ILE A 31 -0.73 1.58 6.91
N ALA A 32 0.22 1.96 6.05
CA ALA A 32 -0.08 2.74 4.86
C ALA A 32 -1.04 2.00 3.91
N LEU A 33 -0.83 0.70 3.71
CA LEU A 33 -1.73 -0.14 2.93
C LEU A 33 -3.14 -0.16 3.53
N PHE A 34 -3.29 -0.40 4.84
CA PHE A 34 -4.60 -0.43 5.48
C PHE A 34 -5.29 0.93 5.48
N SER A 35 -4.56 2.04 5.69
CA SER A 35 -5.13 3.38 5.57
C SER A 35 -5.70 3.64 4.17
N TYR A 36 -4.98 3.26 3.12
CA TYR A 36 -5.48 3.37 1.74
C TYR A 36 -6.74 2.52 1.52
N ARG A 37 -6.76 1.29 2.05
CA ARG A 37 -7.94 0.39 1.97
C ARG A 37 -9.15 0.97 2.72
N ILE A 38 -8.94 1.58 3.89
CA ILE A 38 -10.01 2.23 4.67
C ILE A 38 -10.56 3.43 3.90
N ALA A 39 -9.69 4.31 3.38
CA ALA A 39 -10.11 5.50 2.62
C ALA A 39 -10.83 5.16 1.29
N HIS A 40 -10.68 3.94 0.78
CA HIS A 40 -11.47 3.48 -0.35
C HIS A 40 -12.89 3.02 0.05
N LEU A 41 -13.06 2.58 1.30
CA LEU A 41 -14.32 2.05 1.83
C LEU A 41 -15.18 3.12 2.54
N THR A 42 -14.62 4.30 2.79
CA THR A 42 -15.26 5.44 3.50
C THR A 42 -15.05 6.72 2.73
#